data_AF-B3LL21-F1
#
_entry.id   AF-B3LL21-F1
#
_cell.length_a   1.000
_cell.length_b   1.000
_cell.length_c   1.000
_cell.angle_alpha   90.00
_cell.angle_beta   90.00
_cell.angle_gamma   90.00
#
_symmetry.space_group_name_H-M   'P 1'
#
loop_
_entity.id
_entity.type
_entity.pdbx_description
1 polymer ?
#
loop_
_entity_poly.entity_id
_entity_poly.type
_entity_poly.pdbx_seq_one_letter_code
_entity_poly.pdbx_strand_id
1 'polypeptide(L)'
;MSQDFVTLVSKDDKEYEISRSAAMISPTLKAMIEGPFRERKGRIELKQFDSHILEKAVEYLNYNLKYSGVSEDDDEIPEFEIPTEMSLELLLAADYLSI
;
A
#
# COMPACT_ATOMS: atom_id res chain seq x y z
N MET A 1 13.15 12.49 -14.52
CA MET A 1 12.12 11.44 -14.63
C MET A 1 11.85 10.91 -13.24
N SER A 2 10.98 11.58 -12.49
CA SER A 2 10.52 11.10 -11.18
C SER A 2 9.68 9.86 -11.45
N GLN A 3 10.00 8.72 -10.83
CA GLN A 3 9.11 7.56 -10.92
C GLN A 3 7.81 7.94 -10.23
N ASP A 4 6.75 8.10 -11.03
CA ASP A 4 5.42 8.45 -10.55
C ASP A 4 4.72 7.25 -9.88
N PHE A 5 5.30 6.06 -10.02
CA PHE A 5 4.78 4.80 -9.53
C PHE A 5 5.85 4.00 -8.75
N VAL A 6 5.37 3.15 -7.86
CA VAL A 6 6.14 2.26 -6.99
C VAL A 6 5.58 0.86 -7.13
N THR A 7 6.44 -0.11 -7.38
CA THR A 7 6.09 -1.53 -7.49
C THR A 7 6.32 -2.23 -6.16
N LEU A 8 5.28 -2.82 -5.60
CA LEU A 8 5.31 -3.66 -4.42
C LEU A 8 5.32 -5.13 -4.86
N VAL A 9 6.26 -5.92 -4.38
CA VAL A 9 6.41 -7.32 -4.78
C VAL A 9 6.04 -8.22 -3.60
N SER A 10 5.06 -9.08 -3.79
CA SER A 10 4.66 -10.06 -2.77
C SER A 10 5.64 -11.23 -2.65
N LYS A 11 5.39 -12.09 -1.68
CA LYS A 11 6.07 -13.37 -1.47
C LYS A 11 6.09 -14.29 -2.70
N ASP A 12 4.99 -14.33 -3.46
CA ASP A 12 4.85 -15.13 -4.70
C ASP A 12 5.46 -14.42 -5.94
N ASP A 13 6.30 -13.41 -5.73
CA ASP A 13 6.88 -12.60 -6.81
C ASP A 13 5.84 -11.82 -7.65
N LYS A 14 4.56 -11.78 -7.25
CA LYS A 14 3.56 -10.91 -7.88
C LYS A 14 3.84 -9.44 -7.58
N GLU A 15 3.71 -8.63 -8.62
CA GLU A 15 4.04 -7.22 -8.64
C GLU A 15 2.76 -6.37 -8.66
N TYR A 16 2.66 -5.42 -7.73
CA TYR A 16 1.55 -4.49 -7.57
C TYR A 16 2.08 -3.08 -7.74
N GLU A 17 1.65 -2.41 -8.81
CA GLU A 17 2.04 -1.02 -9.08
C GLU A 17 1.08 -0.05 -8.39
N ILE A 18 1.61 0.88 -7.61
CA ILE A 18 0.86 1.95 -6.94
C ILE A 18 1.43 3.32 -7.28
N SER A 19 0.58 4.33 -7.33
CA SER A 19 1.05 5.71 -7.51
C SER A 19 1.91 6.14 -6.32
N ARG A 20 2.92 6.97 -6.58
CA ARG A 20 3.81 7.51 -5.54
C ARG A 20 3.02 8.29 -4.49
N SER A 21 1.94 8.98 -4.88
CA SER A 21 1.03 9.65 -3.95
C SER A 21 0.38 8.68 -2.96
N ALA A 22 -0.06 7.51 -3.43
CA ALA A 22 -0.61 6.47 -2.55
C ALA A 22 0.50 5.88 -1.67
N ALA A 23 1.67 5.62 -2.24
CA ALA A 23 2.82 5.12 -1.48
C ALA A 23 3.27 6.12 -0.38
N MET A 24 3.12 7.42 -0.61
CA MET A 24 3.46 8.47 0.37
C MET A 24 2.53 8.52 1.57
N ILE A 25 1.34 7.92 1.50
CA ILE A 25 0.43 7.76 2.65
C ILE A 25 1.09 6.89 3.71
N SER A 26 1.77 5.82 3.27
CA SER A 26 2.56 4.97 4.16
C SER A 26 3.89 5.65 4.49
N PRO A 27 4.15 5.99 5.77
CA PRO A 27 5.43 6.55 6.17
C PRO A 27 6.57 5.55 5.97
N THR A 28 6.30 4.24 6.10
CA THR A 28 7.28 3.18 5.82
C THR A 28 7.69 3.18 4.35
N LEU A 29 6.73 3.15 3.42
CA LEU A 29 7.03 3.20 1.98
C LEU A 29 7.71 4.52 1.62
N LYS A 30 7.25 5.64 2.17
CA LYS A 30 7.88 6.95 1.99
C LYS A 30 9.34 6.95 2.42
N ALA A 31 9.65 6.43 3.61
CA ALA A 31 11.02 6.31 4.10
C ALA A 31 11.88 5.38 3.24
N MET A 32 11.30 4.31 2.67
CA MET A 32 12.01 3.44 1.73
C MET A 32 12.31 4.13 0.39
N ILE A 33 11.39 4.94 -0.12
CA ILE A 33 11.53 5.67 -1.38
C ILE A 33 12.50 6.86 -1.25
N GLU A 34 12.41 7.61 -0.16
CA GLU A 34 13.22 8.81 0.09
C GLU A 34 14.53 8.52 0.82
N GLY A 35 14.67 7.32 1.40
CA GLY A 35 15.82 6.90 2.19
C GLY A 35 17.09 6.66 1.37
N PRO A 36 18.21 6.37 2.06
CA PRO A 36 19.52 6.17 1.44
C PRO A 36 19.58 4.93 0.52
N PHE A 37 18.60 4.02 0.60
CA PHE A 37 18.45 2.84 -0.25
C PHE A 37 17.92 3.16 -1.66
N ARG A 38 18.44 4.23 -2.27
CA ARG A 38 18.16 4.71 -3.63
C ARG A 38 18.36 3.68 -4.74
N GLU A 39 18.99 2.54 -4.44
CA GLU A 39 19.17 1.44 -5.39
C GLU A 39 17.84 0.76 -5.73
N ARG A 40 16.88 0.73 -4.79
CA ARG A 40 15.51 0.27 -5.04
C ARG A 40 14.63 1.43 -5.52
N LYS A 41 14.94 1.94 -6.72
CA LYS A 41 14.18 2.97 -7.44
C LYS A 41 12.72 2.53 -7.65
N GLY A 42 11.87 2.76 -6.65
CA GLY A 42 10.44 2.47 -6.71
C GLY A 42 10.09 0.98 -6.76
N ARG A 43 10.93 0.08 -6.24
CA ARG A 43 10.59 -1.36 -6.13
C ARG A 43 10.79 -1.84 -4.70
N ILE A 44 9.74 -2.28 -4.03
CA ILE A 44 9.76 -2.70 -2.63
C ILE A 44 9.31 -4.15 -2.56
N GLU A 45 10.18 -5.02 -2.06
CA GLU A 45 9.91 -6.45 -1.98
C GLU A 45 9.44 -6.82 -0.58
N LEU A 46 8.18 -7.21 -0.49
CA LEU A 46 7.47 -7.62 0.71
C LEU A 46 7.29 -9.14 0.68
N LYS A 47 8.42 -9.86 0.76
CA LYS A 47 8.45 -11.33 0.73
C LYS A 47 7.80 -12.01 1.94
N GLN A 48 7.43 -11.23 2.95
CA GLN A 48 6.72 -11.69 4.14
C GLN A 48 5.20 -11.76 3.96
N PHE A 49 4.64 -11.06 2.98
CA PHE A 49 3.18 -11.01 2.75
C PHE A 49 2.82 -11.76 1.47
N ASP A 50 1.80 -12.60 1.59
CA ASP A 50 1.20 -13.27 0.45
C ASP A 50 0.46 -12.28 -0.46
N SER A 51 0.32 -12.60 -1.74
CA SER A 51 -0.13 -11.63 -2.74
C SER A 51 -1.54 -11.11 -2.48
N HIS A 52 -2.45 -11.96 -2.00
CA HIS A 52 -3.81 -11.58 -1.63
C HIS A 52 -3.85 -10.54 -0.49
N ILE A 53 -2.93 -10.62 0.48
CA ILE A 53 -2.79 -9.63 1.56
C ILE A 53 -2.27 -8.32 1.01
N LEU A 54 -1.22 -8.40 0.18
CA LEU A 54 -0.60 -7.20 -0.41
C LEU A 54 -1.56 -6.47 -1.34
N GLU A 55 -2.35 -7.21 -2.12
CA GLU A 55 -3.41 -6.69 -2.98
C GLU A 55 -4.40 -5.84 -2.18
N LYS A 56 -4.87 -6.36 -1.04
CA LYS A 56 -5.83 -5.66 -0.19
C LYS A 56 -5.21 -4.43 0.50
N ALA A 57 -3.95 -4.50 0.92
CA ALA A 57 -3.22 -3.36 1.46
C ALA A 57 -3.01 -2.25 0.41
N VAL A 58 -2.70 -2.63 -0.83
CA VAL A 58 -2.60 -1.71 -1.97
C VAL A 58 -3.94 -1.07 -2.31
N GLU A 59 -5.01 -1.87 -2.31
CA GLU A 59 -6.37 -1.38 -2.51
C GLU A 59 -6.72 -0.35 -1.44
N TYR A 60 -6.39 -0.62 -0.17
CA TYR A 60 -6.59 0.32 0.93
C TYR A 60 -5.79 1.62 0.77
N LEU A 61 -4.53 1.56 0.34
CA LEU A 61 -3.73 2.77 0.09
C LEU A 61 -4.36 3.65 -1.00
N ASN A 62 -4.83 3.05 -2.09
CA ASN A 62 -5.51 3.78 -3.16
C ASN A 62 -6.87 4.31 -2.72
N TYR A 63 -7.61 3.52 -1.95
CA TYR A 63 -8.86 3.93 -1.34
C TYR A 63 -8.63 5.15 -0.45
N ASN A 64 -7.68 5.07 0.48
CA ASN A 64 -7.33 6.18 1.36
C ASN A 64 -6.87 7.39 0.56
N LEU A 65 -6.08 7.25 -0.51
CA LEU A 65 -5.72 8.38 -1.36
C LEU A 65 -6.95 9.03 -2.02
N LYS A 66 -7.86 8.22 -2.55
CA LYS A 66 -9.05 8.68 -3.27
C LYS A 66 -10.01 9.42 -2.34
N TYR A 67 -10.16 8.94 -1.10
CA TYR A 67 -11.09 9.48 -0.12
C TYR A 67 -10.43 10.45 0.88
N SER A 68 -9.09 10.58 0.91
CA SER A 68 -8.37 11.50 1.82
C SER A 68 -8.72 12.98 1.59
N GLY A 69 -9.28 13.35 0.44
CA GLY A 69 -9.76 14.70 0.14
C GLY A 69 -11.29 14.86 0.17
N VAL A 70 -12.02 13.78 0.41
CA VAL A 70 -13.47 13.77 0.53
C VAL A 70 -13.80 13.92 2.01
N SER A 71 -14.67 14.88 2.35
CA SER A 71 -15.14 15.07 3.72
C SER A 71 -15.92 13.84 4.19
N GLU A 72 -15.72 13.41 5.44
CA GLU A 72 -16.32 12.21 6.06
C GLU A 72 -17.87 12.17 6.00
N ASP A 73 -18.52 13.31 5.73
CA ASP A 73 -19.98 13.46 5.56
C ASP A 73 -20.50 13.08 4.15
N ASP A 74 -19.65 12.63 3.24
CA ASP A 74 -20.05 12.27 1.87
C ASP A 74 -20.47 10.78 1.79
N ASP A 75 -21.75 10.53 1.50
CA ASP A 75 -22.37 9.19 1.40
C ASP A 75 -21.76 8.33 0.26
N GLU A 76 -20.81 8.87 -0.50
CA GLU A 76 -20.14 8.23 -1.64
C GLU A 76 -18.90 7.39 -1.25
N ILE A 77 -18.57 7.26 0.04
CA ILE A 77 -17.46 6.43 0.54
C ILE A 77 -17.93 4.97 0.69
N PRO A 78 -17.52 4.04 -0.19
CA PRO A 78 -18.01 2.67 -0.16
C PRO A 78 -17.33 1.88 0.97
N GLU A 79 -18.05 0.94 1.57
CA GLU A 79 -17.50 0.10 2.65
C GLU A 79 -16.31 -0.74 2.15
N PHE A 80 -15.19 -0.69 2.87
CA PHE A 80 -14.03 -1.52 2.59
C PHE A 80 -14.14 -2.86 3.32
N GLU A 81 -14.78 -3.83 2.67
CA GLU A 81 -14.95 -5.17 3.24
C GLU A 81 -13.62 -5.93 3.29
N ILE A 82 -13.25 -6.39 4.49
CA ILE A 82 -12.07 -7.23 4.74
C ILE A 82 -12.54 -8.61 5.20
N PRO A 83 -12.15 -9.69 4.51
CA PRO A 83 -12.46 -11.05 4.94
C PRO A 83 -11.82 -11.35 6.31
N THR A 84 -12.55 -12.04 7.18
CA THR A 84 -12.07 -12.40 8.52
C THR A 84 -10.82 -13.29 8.46
N GLU A 85 -10.75 -14.16 7.45
CA GLU A 85 -9.61 -15.05 7.23
C GLU A 85 -8.29 -14.30 6.95
N MET A 86 -8.37 -13.12 6.33
CA MET A 86 -7.21 -12.29 5.98
C MET A 86 -6.91 -11.20 7.02
N SER A 87 -7.79 -11.00 8.00
CA SER A 87 -7.71 -9.84 8.91
C SER A 87 -6.43 -9.80 9.75
N LEU A 88 -5.93 -10.96 10.19
CA LEU A 88 -4.70 -11.05 10.99
C LEU A 88 -3.45 -10.71 10.17
N GLU A 89 -3.33 -11.29 8.97
CA GLU A 89 -2.18 -11.03 8.11
C GLU A 89 -2.22 -9.61 7.54
N LEU A 90 -3.42 -9.10 7.22
CA LEU A 90 -3.60 -7.73 6.79
C LEU A 90 -3.28 -6.74 7.91
N LEU A 91 -3.59 -7.04 9.17
CA LEU A 91 -3.19 -6.22 10.32
C LEU A 91 -1.67 -6.13 10.44
N LEU A 92 -0.95 -7.24 10.24
CA LEU A 92 0.52 -7.23 10.24
C LEU A 92 1.09 -6.42 9.05
N ALA A 93 0.43 -6.49 7.89
CA ALA A 93 0.80 -5.68 6.72
C ALA A 93 0.53 -4.20 6.95
N ALA A 94 -0.61 -3.86 7.56
CA ALA A 94 -0.99 -2.50 7.91
C ALA A 94 -0.01 -1.91 8.94
N ASP A 95 0.33 -2.65 10.00
CA ASP A 95 1.32 -2.24 11.00
C ASP A 95 2.70 -2.00 10.36
N TYR A 96 3.16 -2.93 9.52
CA TYR A 96 4.44 -2.79 8.81
C TYR A 96 4.46 -1.58 7.88
N LEU A 97 3.38 -1.36 7.12
CA LEU A 97 3.21 -0.21 6.24
C LEU A 97 2.87 1.06 7.04
N SER A 98 2.59 0.94 8.34
CA SER A 98 2.15 2.00 9.24
C SER A 98 0.97 2.80 8.67
N ILE A 99 -0.08 2.07 8.26
CA ILE A 99 -1.35 2.60 7.75
C ILE A 99 -2.54 2.03 8.52
#